data_AF-A0A1T1D003-F1
#
_entry.id   AF-A0A1T1D003-F1
#
_cell.length_a   1.000
_cell.length_b   1.000
_cell.length_c   1.000
_cell.angle_alpha   90.00
_cell.angle_beta   90.00
_cell.angle_gamma   90.00
#
_symmetry.space_group_name_H-M   'P 1'
#
loop_
_entity.id
_entity.type
_entity.pdbx_description
1 polymer ?
#
loop_
_entity_poly.entity_id
_entity_poly.type
_entity_poly.pdbx_seq_one_letter_code
_entity_poly.pdbx_strand_id
1 'polypeptide(L)' 'MAADPLTPAVSDRICRHMNDDHREAVAAYAHHYGGCPQVSAARLVAVTSEWMDLDVDGQPLRIAFDHSLQDSE' A
#
# COMPACT_ATOMS: atom_id res chain seq x y z
N MET A 1 -3.21 -21.87 -6.58
CA MET A 1 -4.38 -21.42 -5.80
C MET A 1 -4.52 -19.94 -6.09
N ALA A 2 -5.60 -19.55 -6.77
CA ALA A 2 -5.82 -18.16 -7.14
C ALA A 2 -6.07 -17.36 -5.87
N ALA A 3 -5.28 -16.32 -5.63
CA ALA A 3 -5.55 -15.36 -4.57
C ALA A 3 -7.00 -14.87 -4.72
N ASP A 4 -7.78 -14.93 -3.65
CA ASP A 4 -9.11 -14.35 -3.62
C ASP A 4 -9.03 -12.92 -4.18
N PRO A 5 -9.88 -12.57 -5.16
CA PRO A 5 -9.77 -11.29 -5.83
C PRO A 5 -9.90 -10.20 -4.76
N LEU A 6 -8.86 -9.38 -4.61
CA LEU A 6 -8.91 -8.14 -3.85
C LEU A 6 -9.94 -7.24 -4.52
N THR A 7 -11.21 -7.43 -4.17
CA THR A 7 -12.32 -6.66 -4.70
C THR A 7 -12.16 -5.20 -4.26
N PRO A 8 -12.68 -4.23 -5.03
CA PRO A 8 -12.56 -2.82 -4.68
C PRO A 8 -13.07 -2.51 -3.26
N ALA A 9 -14.08 -3.23 -2.77
CA ALA A 9 -14.62 -3.07 -1.43
C ALA A 9 -13.65 -3.55 -0.33
N VAL A 10 -12.91 -4.62 -0.57
CA VAL A 10 -11.89 -5.12 0.37
C VAL A 10 -10.66 -4.21 0.33
N SER A 11 -10.24 -3.81 -0.87
CA SER A 11 -9.14 -2.87 -1.08
C SER A 11 -9.39 -1.54 -0.34
N ASP A 12 -10.60 -0.98 -0.42
CA ASP A 12 -10.96 0.26 0.31
C ASP A 12 -10.87 0.08 1.84
N ARG A 13 -11.34 -1.06 2.37
CA ARG A 13 -11.24 -1.38 3.80
C ARG A 13 -9.80 -1.52 4.27
N ILE A 14 -8.95 -2.23 3.50
CA ILE A 14 -7.52 -2.39 3.80
C ILE A 14 -6.82 -1.04 3.70
N CYS A 15 -7.08 -0.26 2.64
CA CYS A 15 -6.56 1.09 2.49
C CYS A 15 -6.88 1.93 3.73
N ARG A 16 -8.11 1.88 4.22
CA ARG A 16 -8.52 2.64 5.39
C ARG A 16 -7.82 2.17 6.65
N HIS A 17 -7.75 0.87 6.90
CA HIS A 17 -7.06 0.31 8.06
C HIS A 17 -5.54 0.60 8.03
N MET A 18 -4.87 0.36 6.90
CA MET A 18 -3.45 0.65 6.72
C MET A 18 -3.15 2.14 6.88
N ASN A 19 -4.05 3.02 6.42
CA ASN A 19 -3.89 4.45 6.63
C ASN A 19 -4.22 4.89 8.07
N ASP A 20 -5.08 4.21 8.81
CA ASP A 20 -5.43 4.63 10.19
C ASP A 20 -4.43 4.07 11.22
N ASP A 21 -4.12 2.78 11.11
CA ASP A 21 -3.28 2.03 12.06
C ASP A 21 -1.79 1.99 11.65
N HIS A 22 -1.49 1.98 10.34
CA HIS A 22 -0.15 1.71 9.81
C HIS A 22 0.44 2.83 8.93
N ARG A 23 0.01 4.08 9.15
CA ARG A 23 0.47 5.23 8.35
C ARG A 23 1.99 5.41 8.33
N GLU A 24 2.66 5.14 9.45
CA GLU A 24 4.12 5.18 9.54
C GLU A 24 4.79 4.08 8.69
N ALA A 25 4.21 2.88 8.64
CA ALA A 25 4.72 1.79 7.81
C ALA A 25 4.58 2.11 6.32
N VAL A 26 3.45 2.70 5.91
CA VAL A 26 3.24 3.17 4.52
C VAL A 26 4.30 4.19 4.11
N ALA A 27 4.63 5.15 4.99
CA ALA A 27 5.70 6.12 4.74
C ALA A 27 7.08 5.45 4.68
N ALA A 28 7.35 4.49 5.56
CA ALA A 28 8.59 3.71 5.53
C ALA A 28 8.72 2.90 4.24
N TYR A 29 7.64 2.31 3.72
CA TYR A 29 7.64 1.61 2.45
C TYR A 29 7.92 2.54 1.27
N ALA A 30 7.29 3.70 1.22
CA ALA A 30 7.57 4.72 0.21
C ALA A 30 9.05 5.17 0.25
N HIS A 31 9.63 5.30 1.44
CA HIS A 31 11.03 5.65 1.58
C HIS A 31 11.97 4.53 1.13
N HIS A 32 11.71 3.29 1.57
CA HIS A 32 12.61 2.16 1.33
C HIS A 32 12.48 1.58 -0.08
N TYR A 33 11.26 1.36 -0.55
CA TYR A 33 10.96 0.78 -1.86
C TYR A 33 10.80 1.84 -2.95
N GLY A 34 10.22 2.99 -2.63
CA GLY A 34 10.07 4.09 -3.59
C GLY A 34 11.33 4.92 -3.82
N GLY A 35 12.37 4.73 -2.99
CA GLY A 35 13.59 5.52 -3.08
C GLY A 35 13.38 7.00 -2.79
N CYS A 36 12.31 7.35 -2.05
CA CYS A 36 11.99 8.72 -1.66
C CYS A 36 12.54 9.00 -0.25
N PRO A 37 13.76 9.56 -0.10
CA PRO A 37 14.33 9.80 1.23
C PRO A 37 13.56 10.85 2.06
N GLN A 38 12.73 11.66 1.40
CA GLN A 38 11.94 12.72 2.02
C GLN A 38 10.44 12.47 1.79
N VAL A 39 9.88 11.49 2.50
CA VAL A 39 8.43 11.29 2.60
C VAL A 39 7.92 12.16 3.75
N SER A 40 7.14 13.20 3.47
CA SER A 40 6.44 13.98 4.50
C SER A 40 5.05 13.40 4.77
N ALA A 41 4.34 12.98 3.72
CA ALA A 41 3.05 12.33 3.84
C ALA A 41 2.91 11.23 2.79
N ALA A 42 2.63 10.01 3.24
CA ALA A 42 2.26 8.91 2.36
C ALA A 42 0.86 8.42 2.70
N ARG A 43 0.10 8.08 1.67
CA ARG A 43 -1.24 7.53 1.79
C ARG A 43 -1.41 6.37 0.84
N LEU A 44 -1.90 5.24 1.34
CA LEU A 44 -2.29 4.13 0.50
C LEU A 44 -3.57 4.50 -0.26
N VAL A 45 -3.50 4.50 -1.60
CA VAL A 45 -4.62 4.85 -2.48
C VAL A 45 -5.34 3.59 -2.94
N ALA A 46 -4.59 2.58 -3.38
CA ALA A 46 -5.13 1.30 -3.77
C ALA A 46 -4.17 0.18 -3.38
N VAL A 47 -4.72 -1.00 -3.08
CA VAL A 47 -3.94 -2.20 -2.78
C VAL A 47 -4.53 -3.40 -3.50
N THR A 48 -3.66 -4.15 -4.16
CA THR A 48 -4.01 -5.39 -4.87
C THR A 48 -3.08 -6.51 -4.41
N SER A 49 -3.37 -7.74 -4.84
CA SER A 49 -2.59 -8.91 -4.46
C SER A 49 -1.18 -8.89 -5.06
N GLU A 50 -0.99 -8.12 -6.13
CA GLU A 50 0.25 -8.07 -6.91
C GLU A 50 1.00 -6.74 -6.72
N TRP A 51 0.30 -5.64 -6.46
CA TRP A 51 0.90 -4.32 -6.24
C TRP A 51 0.05 -3.42 -5.35
N MET A 52 0.67 -2.42 -4.74
CA MET A 52 -0.01 -1.30 -4.08
C MET A 52 0.35 0.03 -4.74
N ASP A 53 -0.62 0.93 -4.78
CA ASP A 53 -0.46 2.32 -5.19
C ASP A 53 -0.54 3.21 -3.95
N LEU A 54 0.54 3.94 -3.71
CA LEU A 54 0.68 4.96 -2.68
C LEU A 54 0.68 6.34 -3.34
N ASP A 55 0.13 7.32 -2.65
CA ASP A 55 0.35 8.73 -2.94
C ASP A 55 1.33 9.29 -1.91
N VAL A 56 2.47 9.75 -2.39
CA VAL A 56 3.57 10.25 -1.57
C VAL A 56 3.78 11.70 -1.93
N ASP A 57 3.36 12.61 -1.05
CA ASP A 57 3.43 14.07 -1.28
C ASP A 57 2.81 14.50 -2.63
N GLY A 58 1.71 13.84 -3.05
CA GLY A 58 1.03 14.09 -4.33
C GLY A 58 1.66 13.40 -5.54
N GLN A 59 2.66 12.54 -5.33
CA GLN A 59 3.26 11.72 -6.37
C GLN A 59 2.74 10.28 -6.28
N PRO A 60 2.14 9.73 -7.36
CA PRO A 60 1.73 8.35 -7.38
C PRO A 60 2.96 7.44 -7.44
N LEU A 61 3.06 6.55 -6.46
CA LEU A 61 4.12 5.56 -6.32
C LEU A 61 3.49 4.17 -6.32
N ARG A 62 3.89 3.33 -7.27
CA ARG A 62 3.47 1.93 -7.30
C ARG A 62 4.60 1.03 -6.79
N ILE A 63 4.28 0.20 -5.80
CA ILE A 63 5.18 -0.81 -5.27
C ILE A 63 4.59 -2.19 -5.60
N ALA A 64 5.30 -2.97 -6.41
CA ALA A 64 4.93 -4.36 -6.67
C ALA A 64 5.32 -5.23 -5.47
N PHE A 65 4.45 -6.13 -5.07
CA PHE A 65 4.77 -7.10 -4.04
C PHE A 65 5.51 -8.28 -4.66
N ASP A 66 6.66 -8.62 -4.08
CA ASP A 66 7.42 -9.81 -4.51
C ASP A 66 6.67 -11.10 -4.09
N HIS A 67 5.78 -11.00 -3.10
CA HIS A 67 4.95 -12.09 -2.60
C HIS A 67 3.48 -11.67 -2.59
N SER A 68 2.56 -12.61 -2.82
CA SER A 68 1.13 -12.30 -2.75
C SER A 68 0.76 -11.85 -1.33
N LEU A 69 0.12 -10.69 -1.24
CA LEU A 69 -0.39 -10.18 0.03
C LEU A 69 -1.53 -11.09 0.49
N GLN A 70 -1.22 -11.98 1.43
CA GLN A 70 -2.20 -12.73 2.17
C GLN A 70 -2.62 -11.85 3.34
N ASP A 71 -3.91 -11.55 3.41
CA ASP A 71 -4.56 -10.70 4.41
C ASP A 71 -3.92 -10.87 5.80
N SER A 72 -3.61 -9.75 6.46
CA SER A 72 -2.93 -9.73 7.75
C SER A 72 -3.72 -10.50 8.81
N GLU A 73 -3.06 -11.49 9.42
CA GLU A 73 -3.41 -12.04 10.73
C GLU A 73 -3.13 -11.00 11.83
#